data_AF-A0A7D5TDB7-F1
#
_entry.id   AF-A0A7D5TDB7-F1
#
_cell.length_a   1.000
_cell.length_b   1.000
_cell.length_c   1.000
_cell.angle_alpha   90.00
_cell.angle_beta   90.00
_cell.angle_gamma   90.00
#
_symmetry.space_group_name_H-M   'P 1'
#
loop_
_entity.id
_entity.type
_entity.pdbx_description
1 polymer ?
#
loop_
_entity_poly.entity_id
_entity_poly.type
_entity_poly.pdbx_seq_one_letter_code
_entity_poly.pdbx_strand_id
1 'polypeptide(L)'
;MTEPTTNATAGVSGVIEAIDRLKGYLTGYKPDTRSVTYDYRSGTSEMTMKITVPDNRGRKVGKIKIPREEGYEIREMFSSGDFTPVGAKWNQNSDYWILDPANLPAGENFMLRLNNENVNEAVFEEIIDLNVPEDPMSKSGVDQYWVQSSIRDPKTLQDIYKDFKVNNVDLNIRVGVQPCFSTGIPDDVIDRIERTRELIEASNEGDRNAVNTAHIRRREARKQGSVTEQRIASMIRSLANPSKFGEFISIESPFRQENIESDTLSNEVFPEEISVEVATNLDLEQQAAKGTLKFEKENYTEHIEEETADLL
;
A
#
# COMPACT_ATOMS: atom_id res chain seq x y z
N MET A 1 -13.86 13.56 38.68
CA MET A 1 -13.12 13.98 37.47
C MET A 1 -13.81 13.28 36.32
N THR A 2 -14.40 14.05 35.43
CA THR A 2 -15.20 13.59 34.29
C THR A 2 -14.29 13.03 33.21
N GLU A 3 -14.55 11.78 32.79
CA GLU A 3 -13.94 11.15 31.63
C GLU A 3 -14.25 11.98 30.38
N PRO A 4 -13.28 12.22 29.49
CA PRO A 4 -13.54 12.94 28.26
C PRO A 4 -14.31 12.01 27.31
N THR A 5 -15.53 12.42 26.98
CA THR A 5 -16.41 11.79 26.00
C THR A 5 -15.79 11.79 24.61
N THR A 6 -15.77 10.60 24.00
CA THR A 6 -15.43 10.32 22.61
C THR A 6 -16.48 10.93 21.68
N ASN A 7 -16.10 11.98 20.95
CA ASN A 7 -16.77 12.38 19.72
C ASN A 7 -15.68 12.51 18.65
N ALA A 8 -15.62 11.52 17.77
CA ALA A 8 -14.76 11.49 16.60
C ALA A 8 -15.08 12.70 15.71
N THR A 9 -14.08 13.54 15.46
CA THR A 9 -14.16 14.64 14.48
C THR A 9 -12.97 14.51 13.52
N ALA A 10 -13.28 14.45 12.23
CA ALA A 10 -12.41 14.03 11.14
C ALA A 10 -11.28 15.01 10.78
N GLY A 11 -10.17 14.46 10.28
CA GLY A 11 -8.95 15.16 9.83
C GLY A 11 -7.81 14.98 10.82
N VAL A 12 -6.57 15.42 10.49
CA VAL A 12 -5.31 15.37 11.29
C VAL A 12 -5.51 15.51 12.82
N SER A 13 -6.59 16.15 13.26
CA SER A 13 -7.25 15.99 14.56
C SER A 13 -7.16 14.58 15.18
N GLY A 14 -7.43 13.48 14.46
CA GLY A 14 -7.41 12.13 15.06
C GLY A 14 -6.02 11.73 15.57
N VAL A 15 -4.99 11.97 14.73
CA VAL A 15 -3.58 11.78 15.08
C VAL A 15 -3.14 12.74 16.19
N ILE A 16 -3.54 14.01 16.09
CA ILE A 16 -3.25 15.03 17.12
C ILE A 16 -3.85 14.63 18.46
N GLU A 17 -5.12 14.22 18.47
CA GLU A 17 -5.83 13.81 19.67
C GLU A 17 -5.17 12.59 20.32
N ALA A 18 -4.75 11.58 19.53
CA ALA A 18 -4.01 10.44 20.04
C ALA A 18 -2.70 10.86 20.73
N ILE A 19 -1.95 11.77 20.11
CA ILE A 19 -0.70 12.31 20.68
C ILE A 19 -0.99 13.15 21.93
N ASP A 20 -2.01 14.00 21.90
CA ASP A 20 -2.37 14.86 23.02
C ASP A 20 -2.89 14.05 24.20
N ARG A 21 -3.63 12.95 23.95
CA ARG A 21 -3.96 11.95 24.96
C ARG A 21 -2.68 11.33 25.53
N LEU A 22 -1.77 10.83 24.69
CA LEU A 22 -0.47 10.28 25.12
C LEU A 22 0.36 11.25 25.96
N LYS A 23 0.48 12.51 25.53
CA LYS A 23 1.12 13.59 26.29
C LYS A 23 0.39 13.86 27.60
N GLY A 24 -0.94 13.82 27.60
CA GLY A 24 -1.80 13.93 28.77
C GLY A 24 -1.40 12.98 29.90
N TYR A 25 -1.22 11.70 29.57
CA TYR A 25 -0.79 10.67 30.54
C TYR A 25 0.63 10.87 31.07
N LEU A 26 1.46 11.57 30.31
CA LEU A 26 2.85 11.85 30.65
C LEU A 26 3.08 13.27 31.21
N THR A 27 2.04 14.08 31.39
CA THR A 27 2.12 15.50 31.82
C THR A 27 3.06 15.76 33.00
N GLY A 28 3.08 14.88 34.00
CA GLY A 28 3.98 14.96 35.17
C GLY A 28 5.47 14.84 34.84
N TYR A 29 5.81 14.46 33.60
CA TYR A 29 7.15 14.17 33.12
C TYR A 29 7.51 14.95 31.84
N LYS A 30 6.85 16.08 31.57
CA LYS A 30 7.14 17.01 30.45
C LYS A 30 7.43 16.28 29.12
N PRO A 31 6.44 15.57 28.57
CA PRO A 31 6.62 14.78 27.36
C PRO A 31 6.82 15.69 26.15
N ASP A 32 7.73 15.29 25.27
CA ASP A 32 8.09 16.03 24.07
C ASP A 32 8.29 15.02 22.93
N THR A 33 7.32 14.95 22.02
CA THR A 33 7.33 14.01 20.90
C THR A 33 8.44 14.43 19.92
N ARG A 34 9.41 13.54 19.72
CA ARG A 34 10.59 13.84 18.90
C ARG A 34 10.35 13.44 17.46
N SER A 35 10.01 12.19 17.24
CA SER A 35 9.87 11.66 15.91
C SER A 35 8.72 10.68 15.80
N VAL A 36 8.16 10.58 14.60
CA VAL A 36 7.26 9.50 14.23
C VAL A 36 7.59 9.03 12.81
N THR A 37 7.58 7.73 12.63
CA THR A 37 7.72 7.08 11.34
C THR A 37 6.51 6.17 11.15
N TYR A 38 5.76 6.40 10.08
CA TYR A 38 4.72 5.50 9.63
C TYR A 38 5.22 4.66 8.47
N ASP A 39 4.75 3.43 8.37
CA ASP A 39 4.91 2.59 7.19
C ASP A 39 3.51 2.30 6.63
N TYR A 40 3.24 2.90 5.47
CA TYR A 40 1.90 2.90 4.87
C TYR A 40 1.48 1.48 4.46
N ARG A 41 2.37 0.71 3.86
CA ARG A 41 2.08 -0.64 3.35
C ARG A 41 1.85 -1.66 4.46
N SER A 42 2.67 -1.62 5.52
CA SER A 42 2.53 -2.56 6.64
C SER A 42 1.51 -2.11 7.69
N GLY A 43 1.02 -0.87 7.61
CA GLY A 43 0.10 -0.31 8.60
C GLY A 43 0.74 -0.18 9.98
N THR A 44 2.05 0.09 10.05
CA THR A 44 2.78 0.19 11.32
C THR A 44 3.27 1.61 11.59
N SER A 45 3.54 1.93 12.86
CA SER A 45 4.24 3.16 13.22
C SER A 45 5.21 2.97 14.37
N GLU A 46 6.26 3.78 14.36
CA GLU A 46 7.20 3.93 15.46
C GLU A 46 7.23 5.40 15.89
N MET A 47 7.01 5.65 17.18
CA MET A 47 7.07 6.98 17.77
C MET A 47 8.18 7.03 18.81
N THR A 48 8.98 8.08 18.79
CA THR A 48 9.96 8.36 19.84
C THR A 48 9.56 9.62 20.61
N MET A 49 9.40 9.46 21.92
CA MET A 49 9.05 10.55 22.84
C MET A 49 10.18 10.79 23.83
N LYS A 50 10.50 12.05 24.10
CA LYS A 50 11.33 12.42 25.25
C LYS A 50 10.45 12.58 26.47
N ILE A 51 10.85 11.98 27.59
CA ILE A 51 10.28 12.25 28.92
C ILE A 51 11.36 12.77 29.86
N THR A 52 11.00 13.75 30.69
CA THR A 52 11.85 14.31 31.73
C THR A 52 11.38 13.82 33.10
N VAL A 53 12.18 12.95 33.70
CA VAL A 53 11.95 12.41 35.05
C VAL A 53 12.87 13.16 36.02
N PRO A 54 12.34 13.85 37.05
CA PRO A 54 13.18 14.55 38.02
C PRO A 54 14.21 13.60 38.66
N ASP A 55 15.49 13.98 38.74
CA ASP A 55 16.52 13.14 39.40
C ASP A 55 16.66 13.46 40.90
N ASN A 56 15.52 13.47 41.59
CA ASN A 56 15.44 13.79 43.02
C ASN A 56 14.31 13.02 43.71
N ARG A 57 13.92 13.43 44.94
CA ARG A 57 12.80 12.80 45.68
C ARG A 57 11.48 12.74 44.88
N GLY A 58 11.34 13.59 43.85
CA GLY A 58 10.24 13.59 42.89
C GLY A 58 10.04 12.27 42.13
N ARG A 59 11.08 11.43 41.99
CA ARG A 59 10.95 10.08 41.38
C ARG A 59 9.94 9.18 42.09
N LYS A 60 9.68 9.44 43.38
CA LYS A 60 8.79 8.63 44.22
C LYS A 60 7.33 9.12 44.21
N VAL A 61 7.03 10.21 43.51
CA VAL A 61 5.75 10.92 43.63
C VAL A 61 4.67 10.37 42.69
N GLY A 62 5.02 9.51 41.73
CA GLY A 62 4.04 8.90 40.85
C GLY A 62 4.64 7.83 39.95
N LYS A 63 3.77 6.97 39.40
CA LYS A 63 4.13 6.00 38.36
C LYS A 63 3.85 6.63 37.00
N ILE A 64 4.71 6.35 36.02
CA ILE A 64 4.43 6.63 34.62
C ILE A 64 3.40 5.60 34.17
N LYS A 65 2.29 6.05 33.58
CA LYS A 65 1.23 5.19 33.03
C LYS A 65 1.01 5.56 31.58
N ILE A 66 1.00 4.56 30.69
CA ILE A 66 0.71 4.74 29.26
C ILE A 66 -0.42 3.78 28.92
N PRO A 67 -1.57 4.25 28.42
CA PRO A 67 -2.68 3.38 28.08
C PRO A 67 -2.32 2.44 26.93
N ARG A 68 -2.93 1.27 26.92
CA ARG A 68 -2.79 0.28 25.85
C ARG A 68 -3.83 0.43 24.75
N GLU A 69 -4.93 1.12 25.03
CA GLU A 69 -6.08 1.25 24.14
C GLU A 69 -5.75 1.93 22.79
N GLU A 70 -4.69 2.74 22.75
CA GLU A 70 -4.23 3.41 21.53
C GLU A 70 -3.37 2.50 20.62
N GLY A 71 -3.22 1.21 20.95
CA GLY A 71 -2.46 0.23 20.16
C GLY A 71 -0.93 0.35 20.25
N TYR A 72 -0.43 1.30 21.05
CA TYR A 72 1.01 1.48 21.24
C TYR A 72 1.59 0.52 22.30
N GLU A 73 2.62 -0.20 21.88
CA GLU A 73 3.45 -1.06 22.72
C GLU A 73 4.80 -0.42 23.00
N ILE A 74 5.34 -0.67 24.19
CA ILE A 74 6.64 -0.16 24.58
C ILE A 74 7.72 -1.05 24.00
N ARG A 75 8.47 -0.53 23.04
CA ARG A 75 9.59 -1.25 22.44
C ARG A 75 10.81 -1.19 23.33
N GLU A 76 11.20 0.02 23.72
CA GLU A 76 12.45 0.26 24.44
C GLU A 76 12.52 1.66 25.05
N MET A 77 13.46 1.82 25.97
CA MET A 77 13.74 3.08 26.66
C MET A 77 15.24 3.29 26.78
N PHE A 78 15.69 4.51 26.47
CA PHE A 78 17.10 4.90 26.48
C PHE A 78 17.33 6.15 27.31
N SER A 79 18.55 6.31 27.81
CA SER A 79 19.01 7.60 28.31
C SER A 79 19.27 8.55 27.14
N SER A 80 18.78 9.79 27.25
CA SER A 80 18.87 10.77 26.15
C SER A 80 20.28 11.31 25.92
N GLY A 81 21.22 11.10 26.85
CA GLY A 81 22.58 11.67 26.76
C GLY A 81 23.58 10.79 26.03
N ASP A 82 23.49 9.47 26.25
CA ASP A 82 24.43 8.46 25.80
C ASP A 82 23.75 7.35 24.99
N PHE A 83 22.43 7.43 24.78
CA PHE A 83 21.61 6.45 24.04
C PHE A 83 21.75 5.02 24.57
N THR A 84 22.11 4.86 25.84
CA THR A 84 22.25 3.54 26.46
C THR A 84 20.87 2.99 26.81
N PRO A 85 20.58 1.70 26.50
CA PRO A 85 19.36 1.05 26.91
C PRO A 85 19.24 1.02 28.44
N VAL A 86 18.09 1.44 28.94
CA VAL A 86 17.86 1.63 30.37
C VAL A 86 17.38 0.34 31.06
N GLY A 87 16.95 -0.68 30.30
CA GLY A 87 16.42 -1.92 30.86
C GLY A 87 15.22 -1.70 31.79
N ALA A 88 14.42 -0.66 31.52
CA ALA A 88 13.31 -0.25 32.37
C ALA A 88 12.28 -1.38 32.50
N LYS A 89 11.95 -1.74 33.74
CA LYS A 89 10.95 -2.79 34.02
C LYS A 89 9.54 -2.17 33.98
N TRP A 90 8.86 -2.38 32.86
CA TRP A 90 7.46 -2.03 32.70
C TRP A 90 6.58 -3.16 33.24
N ASN A 91 5.71 -2.83 34.18
CA ASN A 91 4.62 -3.71 34.58
C ASN A 91 3.42 -3.45 33.68
N GLN A 92 2.60 -4.46 33.48
CA GLN A 92 1.44 -4.38 32.61
C GLN A 92 0.18 -4.78 33.38
N ASN A 93 -0.91 -4.06 33.17
CA ASN A 93 -2.26 -4.53 33.49
C ASN A 93 -3.12 -4.49 32.21
N SER A 94 -4.44 -4.72 32.34
CA SER A 94 -5.36 -4.73 31.20
C SER A 94 -5.29 -3.43 30.41
N ASP A 95 -5.16 -2.29 31.10
CA ASP A 95 -5.42 -0.99 30.49
C ASP A 95 -4.15 -0.15 30.30
N TYR A 96 -3.07 -0.43 31.04
CA TYR A 96 -1.86 0.40 31.10
C TYR A 96 -0.55 -0.39 31.13
N TRP A 97 0.47 0.23 30.51
CA TRP A 97 1.86 0.04 30.86
C TRP A 97 2.22 0.95 32.04
N ILE A 98 2.91 0.40 33.03
CA ILE A 98 3.22 1.07 34.30
C ILE A 98 4.70 0.96 34.60
N LEU A 99 5.39 2.10 34.65
CA LEU A 99 6.78 2.20 35.08
C LEU A 99 6.88 2.95 36.40
N ASP A 100 7.67 2.41 37.33
CA ASP A 100 8.09 3.11 38.53
C ASP A 100 9.38 3.89 38.23
N PRO A 101 9.34 5.24 38.22
CA PRO A 101 10.52 6.06 37.91
C PRO A 101 11.66 5.88 38.92
N ALA A 102 11.39 5.35 40.12
CA ALA A 102 12.44 5.04 41.09
C ALA A 102 13.39 3.93 40.62
N ASN A 103 12.96 3.10 39.66
CA ASN A 103 13.76 2.02 39.09
C ASN A 103 14.62 2.48 37.91
N LEU A 104 14.50 3.74 37.48
CA LEU A 104 15.34 4.29 36.41
C LEU A 104 16.73 4.65 36.94
N PRO A 105 17.79 4.54 36.11
CA PRO A 105 19.13 4.98 36.44
C PRO A 105 19.17 6.50 36.69
N ALA A 106 20.28 6.98 37.25
CA ALA A 106 20.50 8.43 37.41
C ALA A 106 20.42 9.14 36.05
N GLY A 107 19.91 10.37 36.04
CA GLY A 107 19.66 11.14 34.82
C GLY A 107 18.23 11.65 34.71
N GLU A 108 18.06 12.78 34.04
CA GLU A 108 16.76 13.47 33.99
C GLU A 108 15.97 13.21 32.71
N ASN A 109 16.64 12.83 31.62
CA ASN A 109 16.04 12.80 30.29
C ASN A 109 16.13 11.40 29.69
N PHE A 110 14.98 10.86 29.32
CA PHE A 110 14.86 9.55 28.73
C PHE A 110 14.09 9.61 27.42
N MET A 111 14.43 8.73 26.50
CA MET A 111 13.75 8.53 25.23
C MET A 111 12.96 7.24 25.32
N LEU A 112 11.66 7.32 25.07
CA LEU A 112 10.74 6.20 25.03
C LEU A 112 10.35 5.93 23.58
N ARG A 113 10.56 4.70 23.12
CA ARG A 113 10.15 4.27 21.79
C ARG A 113 8.91 3.40 21.91
N LEU A 114 7.89 3.78 21.16
CA LEU A 114 6.59 3.15 21.10
C LEU A 114 6.36 2.63 19.68
N ASN A 115 5.84 1.42 19.55
CA ASN A 115 5.44 0.85 18.28
C ASN A 115 3.92 0.65 18.26
N ASN A 116 3.29 0.87 17.12
CA ASN A 116 1.93 0.42 16.87
C ASN A 116 1.95 -0.46 15.63
N GLU A 117 1.53 -1.72 15.77
CA GLU A 117 1.54 -2.71 14.69
C GLU A 117 0.27 -2.68 13.83
N ASN A 118 -0.74 -1.89 14.22
CA ASN A 118 -2.02 -1.82 13.55
C ASN A 118 -2.56 -0.39 13.56
N VAL A 119 -1.91 0.47 12.78
CA VAL A 119 -2.36 1.83 12.50
C VAL A 119 -3.61 1.76 11.64
N ASN A 120 -4.68 2.41 12.10
CA ASN A 120 -5.93 2.48 11.37
C ASN A 120 -5.72 3.18 10.01
N GLU A 121 -6.25 2.60 8.92
CA GLU A 121 -6.16 3.13 7.57
C GLU A 121 -6.64 4.59 7.46
N ALA A 122 -7.67 4.97 8.22
CA ALA A 122 -8.16 6.34 8.30
C ALA A 122 -7.07 7.35 8.69
N VAL A 123 -6.06 6.95 9.47
CA VAL A 123 -4.91 7.82 9.80
C VAL A 123 -4.11 8.16 8.54
N PHE A 124 -3.93 7.19 7.63
CA PHE A 124 -3.21 7.43 6.39
C PHE A 124 -3.98 8.36 5.46
N GLU A 125 -5.30 8.20 5.37
CA GLU A 125 -6.17 9.11 4.61
C GLU A 125 -6.12 10.55 5.15
N GLU A 126 -5.90 10.71 6.47
CA GLU A 126 -5.79 12.03 7.12
C GLU A 126 -4.42 12.69 6.95
N ILE A 127 -3.33 11.92 6.81
CA ILE A 127 -1.97 12.48 6.71
C ILE A 127 -1.46 12.54 5.27
N ILE A 128 -1.93 11.64 4.39
CA ILE A 128 -1.52 11.53 2.98
C ILE A 128 -2.68 11.90 2.06
N ASP A 129 -2.33 12.64 1.01
CA ASP A 129 -3.16 12.88 -0.17
C ASP A 129 -2.53 12.14 -1.35
N LEU A 130 -3.30 11.26 -1.98
CA LEU A 130 -2.91 10.50 -3.17
C LEU A 130 -3.73 10.97 -4.36
N ASN A 131 -3.07 11.12 -5.50
CA ASN A 131 -3.72 11.43 -6.76
C ASN A 131 -3.16 10.49 -7.84
N VAL A 132 -4.03 9.61 -8.31
CA VAL A 132 -3.78 8.69 -9.43
C VAL A 132 -4.91 8.91 -10.44
N PRO A 133 -4.61 9.33 -11.67
CA PRO A 133 -5.63 9.46 -12.71
C PRO A 133 -6.12 8.08 -13.13
N GLU A 134 -7.43 7.97 -13.35
CA GLU A 134 -8.04 6.75 -13.90
C GLU A 134 -7.62 6.55 -15.36
N ASP A 135 -7.60 7.63 -16.15
CA ASP A 135 -7.25 7.59 -17.57
C ASP A 135 -5.82 8.07 -17.85
N PRO A 136 -5.06 7.37 -18.72
CA PRO A 136 -3.76 7.84 -19.16
C PRO A 136 -3.87 9.00 -20.17
N MET A 137 -2.80 9.77 -20.23
CA MET A 137 -2.53 10.61 -21.40
C MET A 137 -1.79 9.78 -22.46
N SER A 138 -2.49 9.39 -23.52
CA SER A 138 -1.91 8.65 -24.64
C SER A 138 -1.24 9.58 -25.66
N LYS A 139 0.04 9.34 -25.95
CA LYS A 139 0.76 10.08 -27.00
C LYS A 139 1.84 9.21 -27.63
N SER A 140 1.83 9.10 -28.96
CA SER A 140 2.88 8.42 -29.74
C SER A 140 3.18 7.01 -29.24
N GLY A 141 2.14 6.19 -29.08
CA GLY A 141 2.30 4.80 -28.64
C GLY A 141 2.60 4.59 -27.16
N VAL A 142 2.58 5.65 -26.35
CA VAL A 142 2.86 5.58 -24.91
C VAL A 142 1.69 6.14 -24.12
N ASP A 143 1.24 5.38 -23.14
CA ASP A 143 0.24 5.79 -22.16
C ASP A 143 0.95 6.34 -20.91
N GLN A 144 0.60 7.55 -20.48
CA GLN A 144 1.26 8.23 -19.35
C GLN A 144 0.28 8.50 -18.20
N TYR A 145 0.60 7.99 -17.02
CA TYR A 145 -0.15 8.17 -15.78
C TYR A 145 0.62 9.11 -14.84
N TRP A 146 0.06 10.28 -14.57
CA TRP A 146 0.66 11.29 -13.71
C TRP A 146 0.31 11.01 -12.26
N VAL A 147 1.27 10.55 -11.46
CA VAL A 147 1.01 10.21 -10.06
C VAL A 147 1.58 11.26 -9.11
N GLN A 148 0.82 11.53 -8.06
CA GLN A 148 1.22 12.42 -6.99
C GLN A 148 0.85 11.84 -5.63
N SER A 149 1.78 12.01 -4.69
CA SER A 149 1.59 11.72 -3.27
C SER A 149 2.08 12.92 -2.46
N SER A 150 1.33 13.35 -1.44
CA SER A 150 1.72 14.49 -0.61
C SER A 150 1.21 14.42 0.81
N ILE A 151 1.93 15.04 1.74
CA ILE A 151 1.48 15.26 3.12
C ILE A 151 0.40 16.35 3.12
N ARG A 152 -0.76 16.09 3.74
CA ARG A 152 -1.91 17.02 3.75
C ARG A 152 -1.64 18.33 4.49
N ASP A 153 -1.08 18.25 5.71
CA ASP A 153 -0.78 19.43 6.53
C ASP A 153 0.63 19.35 7.15
N PRO A 154 1.68 19.61 6.34
CA PRO A 154 3.05 19.51 6.80
C PRO A 154 3.40 20.55 7.88
N LYS A 155 2.69 21.69 7.93
CA LYS A 155 2.94 22.74 8.93
C LYS A 155 2.53 22.30 10.32
N THR A 156 1.32 21.79 10.45
CA THR A 156 0.83 21.26 11.72
C THR A 156 1.70 20.10 12.20
N LEU A 157 2.15 19.23 11.28
CA LEU A 157 3.07 18.14 11.63
C LEU A 157 4.46 18.65 12.07
N GLN A 158 4.99 19.72 11.49
CA GLN A 158 6.23 20.38 11.92
C GLN A 158 6.12 21.01 13.32
N ASP A 159 4.93 21.49 13.71
CA ASP A 159 4.70 22.04 15.05
C ASP A 159 4.66 20.94 16.12
N ILE A 160 4.28 19.71 15.74
CA ILE A 160 4.12 18.57 16.64
C ILE A 160 5.39 17.73 16.75
N TYR A 161 6.05 17.51 15.62
CA TYR A 161 7.17 16.57 15.47
C TYR A 161 8.43 17.29 15.00
N LYS A 162 9.58 16.87 15.51
CA LYS A 162 10.87 17.30 14.96
C LYS A 162 11.25 16.54 13.71
N ASP A 163 10.86 15.27 13.63
CA ASP A 163 11.07 14.40 12.48
C ASP A 163 9.80 13.61 12.22
N PHE A 164 9.27 13.68 11.00
CA PHE A 164 8.07 12.95 10.59
C PHE A 164 8.35 12.31 9.23
N LYS A 165 8.07 11.01 9.14
CA LYS A 165 8.30 10.21 7.94
C LYS A 165 7.13 9.29 7.67
N VAL A 166 6.79 9.13 6.40
CA VAL A 166 5.88 8.09 5.93
C VAL A 166 6.63 7.31 4.85
N ASN A 167 6.94 6.07 5.17
CA ASN A 167 7.61 5.14 4.28
C ASN A 167 6.59 4.35 3.47
N ASN A 168 7.00 3.91 2.28
CA ASN A 168 6.26 2.97 1.45
C ASN A 168 4.84 3.46 1.12
N VAL A 169 4.67 4.77 0.89
CA VAL A 169 3.40 5.35 0.45
C VAL A 169 3.06 4.77 -0.90
N ASP A 170 2.08 3.87 -0.91
CA ASP A 170 1.75 2.99 -2.02
C ASP A 170 0.62 3.57 -2.86
N LEU A 171 0.72 3.43 -4.18
CA LEU A 171 -0.27 3.83 -5.16
C LEU A 171 -0.46 2.69 -6.14
N ASN A 172 -1.72 2.35 -6.36
CA ASN A 172 -2.12 1.32 -7.32
C ASN A 172 -2.57 1.99 -8.62
N ILE A 173 -1.90 1.69 -9.72
CA ILE A 173 -2.22 2.23 -11.05
C ILE A 173 -2.75 1.08 -11.90
N ARG A 174 -3.95 1.24 -12.47
CA ARG A 174 -4.54 0.25 -13.37
C ARG A 174 -4.23 0.61 -14.81
N VAL A 175 -3.49 -0.26 -15.49
CA VAL A 175 -3.10 -0.06 -16.88
C VAL A 175 -3.99 -0.90 -17.78
N GLY A 176 -4.77 -0.25 -18.64
CA GLY A 176 -5.62 -0.94 -19.61
C GLY A 176 -4.80 -1.63 -20.71
N VAL A 177 -4.86 -2.96 -20.77
CA VAL A 177 -4.09 -3.79 -21.72
C VAL A 177 -4.95 -4.52 -22.74
N GLN A 178 -6.27 -4.60 -22.52
CA GLN A 178 -7.21 -5.26 -23.44
C GLN A 178 -7.01 -4.88 -24.92
N PRO A 179 -6.82 -3.59 -25.28
CA PRO A 179 -6.66 -3.20 -26.68
C PRO A 179 -5.39 -3.77 -27.31
N CYS A 180 -4.32 -3.95 -26.52
CA CYS A 180 -3.06 -4.52 -26.99
C CYS A 180 -3.24 -6.01 -27.34
N PHE A 181 -3.95 -6.75 -26.50
CA PHE A 181 -4.28 -8.16 -26.77
C PHE A 181 -5.23 -8.30 -27.98
N SER A 182 -6.25 -7.44 -28.05
CA SER A 182 -7.25 -7.50 -29.13
C SER A 182 -6.67 -7.12 -30.49
N THR A 183 -5.66 -6.23 -30.51
CA THR A 183 -4.98 -5.82 -31.74
C THR A 183 -3.88 -6.80 -32.12
N GLY A 184 -3.10 -7.26 -31.13
CA GLY A 184 -1.91 -8.05 -31.40
C GLY A 184 -2.16 -9.53 -31.64
N ILE A 185 -3.33 -10.05 -31.23
CA ILE A 185 -3.67 -11.47 -31.44
C ILE A 185 -4.45 -11.61 -32.76
N PRO A 186 -4.06 -12.55 -33.65
CA PRO A 186 -4.78 -12.78 -34.90
C PRO A 186 -6.25 -13.18 -34.68
N ASP A 187 -7.18 -12.65 -35.50
CA ASP A 187 -8.63 -12.91 -35.43
C ASP A 187 -8.97 -14.42 -35.36
N ASP A 188 -8.26 -15.26 -36.13
CA ASP A 188 -8.46 -16.72 -36.14
C ASP A 188 -8.24 -17.37 -34.76
N VAL A 189 -7.34 -16.79 -33.96
CA VAL A 189 -7.05 -17.22 -32.59
C VAL A 189 -8.16 -16.72 -31.65
N ILE A 190 -8.59 -15.47 -31.80
CA ILE A 190 -9.70 -14.87 -31.02
C ILE A 190 -10.98 -15.70 -31.20
N ASP A 191 -11.37 -15.94 -32.46
CA ASP A 191 -12.53 -16.75 -32.85
C ASP A 191 -12.55 -18.14 -32.18
N ARG A 192 -11.38 -18.78 -32.05
CA ARG A 192 -11.27 -20.11 -31.42
C ARG A 192 -11.53 -20.06 -29.92
N ILE A 193 -11.07 -19.01 -29.24
CA ILE A 193 -11.29 -18.86 -27.80
C ILE A 193 -12.77 -18.52 -27.55
N GLU A 194 -13.34 -17.60 -28.32
CA GLU A 194 -14.75 -17.21 -28.21
C GLU A 194 -15.69 -18.40 -28.41
N ARG A 195 -15.48 -19.22 -29.45
CA ARG A 195 -16.28 -20.44 -29.66
C ARG A 195 -16.15 -21.46 -28.52
N THR A 196 -15.00 -21.48 -27.85
CA THR A 196 -14.80 -22.33 -26.67
C THR A 196 -15.55 -21.77 -25.47
N ARG A 197 -15.55 -20.44 -25.30
CA ARG A 197 -16.32 -19.75 -24.28
C ARG A 197 -17.83 -19.93 -24.49
N GLU A 198 -18.35 -19.71 -25.71
CA GLU A 198 -19.75 -19.96 -26.08
C GLU A 198 -20.19 -21.38 -25.70
N LEU A 199 -19.33 -22.38 -25.92
CA LEU A 199 -19.62 -23.76 -25.55
C LEU A 199 -19.69 -23.95 -24.02
N ILE A 200 -18.80 -23.32 -23.26
CA ILE A 200 -18.79 -23.40 -21.78
C ILE A 200 -20.03 -22.70 -21.22
N GLU A 201 -20.34 -21.50 -21.70
CA GLU A 201 -21.51 -20.72 -21.28
C GLU A 201 -22.81 -21.47 -21.59
N ALA A 202 -22.99 -21.95 -22.83
CA ALA A 202 -24.16 -22.76 -23.21
C ALA A 202 -24.28 -24.04 -22.36
N SER A 203 -23.15 -24.67 -22.00
CA SER A 203 -23.13 -25.86 -21.15
C SER A 203 -23.55 -25.55 -19.72
N ASN A 204 -23.18 -24.39 -19.18
CA ASN A 204 -23.55 -23.95 -17.85
C ASN A 204 -25.02 -23.52 -17.76
N GLU A 205 -25.57 -22.93 -18.83
CA GLU A 205 -26.98 -22.53 -18.93
C GLU A 205 -27.94 -23.70 -19.15
N GLY A 206 -27.43 -24.86 -19.56
CA GLY A 206 -28.22 -26.08 -19.74
C GLY A 206 -29.08 -26.12 -21.01
N ASP A 207 -28.90 -25.18 -21.93
CA ASP A 207 -29.59 -25.19 -23.24
C ASP A 207 -28.92 -26.20 -24.19
N ARG A 208 -29.56 -27.37 -24.35
CA ARG A 208 -29.11 -28.44 -25.26
C ARG A 208 -28.96 -28.00 -26.72
N ASN A 209 -29.78 -27.07 -27.20
CA ASN A 209 -29.71 -26.61 -28.58
C ASN A 209 -28.55 -25.63 -28.79
N ALA A 210 -28.32 -24.74 -27.82
CA ALA A 210 -27.15 -23.86 -27.82
C ALA A 210 -25.85 -24.68 -27.73
N VAL A 211 -25.79 -25.67 -26.85
CA VAL A 211 -24.64 -26.59 -26.70
C VAL A 211 -24.33 -27.34 -27.99
N ASN A 212 -25.34 -27.90 -28.67
CA ASN A 212 -25.14 -28.61 -29.93
C ASN A 212 -24.63 -27.67 -31.05
N THR A 213 -25.18 -26.46 -31.14
CA THR A 213 -24.76 -25.44 -32.11
C THR A 213 -23.30 -25.03 -31.88
N ALA A 214 -22.93 -24.72 -30.63
CA ALA A 214 -21.57 -24.37 -30.24
C ALA A 214 -20.59 -25.52 -30.49
N HIS A 215 -21.00 -26.78 -30.22
CA HIS A 215 -20.19 -27.96 -30.50
C HIS A 215 -19.87 -28.14 -31.99
N ILE A 216 -20.84 -27.91 -32.88
CA ILE A 216 -20.64 -28.01 -34.33
C ILE A 216 -19.65 -26.94 -34.81
N ARG A 217 -19.86 -25.67 -34.40
CA ARG A 217 -18.96 -24.54 -34.74
C ARG A 217 -17.52 -24.76 -34.26
N ARG A 218 -17.35 -25.30 -33.06
CA ARG A 218 -16.02 -25.65 -32.52
C ARG A 218 -15.35 -26.78 -33.29
N ARG A 219 -16.12 -27.79 -33.70
CA ARG A 219 -15.58 -28.95 -34.45
C ARG A 219 -15.11 -28.55 -35.85
N GLU A 220 -15.78 -27.59 -36.48
CA GLU A 220 -15.36 -27.05 -37.77
C GLU A 220 -14.05 -26.25 -37.65
N ALA A 221 -13.91 -25.43 -36.61
CA ALA A 221 -12.69 -24.67 -36.33
C ALA A 221 -11.45 -25.57 -36.08
N ARG A 222 -11.63 -26.69 -35.37
CA ARG A 222 -10.54 -27.65 -35.09
C ARG A 222 -9.97 -28.34 -36.32
N LYS A 223 -10.66 -28.31 -37.47
CA LYS A 223 -10.14 -28.88 -38.72
C LYS A 223 -9.12 -27.96 -39.40
N GLN A 224 -8.94 -26.72 -38.92
CA GLN A 224 -8.15 -25.68 -39.57
C GLN A 224 -6.81 -25.35 -38.88
N GLY A 225 -6.41 -26.03 -37.79
CA GLY A 225 -5.12 -25.74 -37.15
C GLY A 225 -4.67 -26.76 -36.10
N SER A 226 -3.37 -26.74 -35.80
CA SER A 226 -2.71 -27.67 -34.86
C SER A 226 -2.66 -27.17 -33.41
N VAL A 227 -2.99 -25.90 -33.18
CA VAL A 227 -2.86 -25.22 -31.89
C VAL A 227 -4.10 -25.48 -31.01
N THR A 228 -3.87 -25.91 -29.77
CA THR A 228 -4.93 -26.19 -28.80
C THR A 228 -5.37 -24.92 -28.06
N GLU A 229 -6.63 -24.89 -27.63
CA GLU A 229 -7.20 -23.75 -26.89
C GLU A 229 -6.47 -23.52 -25.55
N GLN A 230 -5.96 -24.60 -24.94
CA GLN A 230 -5.13 -24.55 -23.74
C GLN A 230 -3.79 -23.84 -23.99
N ARG A 231 -3.17 -24.06 -25.16
CA ARG A 231 -1.89 -23.41 -25.52
C ARG A 231 -2.10 -21.90 -25.70
N ILE A 232 -3.20 -21.51 -26.33
CA ILE A 232 -3.58 -20.10 -26.51
C ILE A 232 -3.80 -19.43 -25.14
N ALA A 233 -4.61 -20.04 -24.27
CA ALA A 233 -4.86 -19.50 -22.93
C ALA A 233 -3.57 -19.41 -22.09
N SER A 234 -2.67 -20.39 -22.20
CA SER A 234 -1.38 -20.34 -21.51
C SER A 234 -0.47 -19.22 -22.03
N MET A 235 -0.54 -18.93 -23.34
CA MET A 235 0.21 -17.82 -23.94
C MET A 235 -0.30 -16.48 -23.44
N ILE A 236 -1.62 -16.25 -23.45
CA ILE A 236 -2.23 -15.02 -22.96
C ILE A 236 -1.83 -14.76 -21.50
N ARG A 237 -1.94 -15.78 -20.64
CA ARG A 237 -1.50 -15.69 -19.23
C ARG A 237 -0.01 -15.43 -19.10
N SER A 238 0.81 -15.96 -19.99
CA SER A 238 2.24 -15.69 -20.01
C SER A 238 2.55 -14.26 -20.43
N LEU A 239 1.82 -13.70 -21.38
CA LEU A 239 2.00 -12.32 -21.88
C LEU A 239 1.50 -11.27 -20.87
N ALA A 240 0.45 -11.60 -20.13
CA ALA A 240 -0.07 -10.81 -19.02
C ALA A 240 0.76 -10.99 -17.72
N ASN A 241 1.79 -11.84 -17.74
CA ASN A 241 2.59 -12.09 -16.55
C ASN A 241 3.32 -10.81 -16.10
N PRO A 242 3.34 -10.51 -14.79
CA PRO A 242 4.07 -9.38 -14.21
C PRO A 242 5.49 -9.17 -14.74
N SER A 243 6.25 -10.25 -14.93
CA SER A 243 7.65 -10.15 -15.38
C SER A 243 7.77 -9.67 -16.83
N LYS A 244 6.91 -10.17 -17.73
CA LYS A 244 6.92 -9.77 -19.14
C LYS A 244 6.34 -8.37 -19.30
N PHE A 245 5.22 -8.10 -18.63
CA PHE A 245 4.57 -6.79 -18.71
C PHE A 245 5.46 -5.67 -18.13
N GLY A 246 6.19 -5.95 -17.06
CA GLY A 246 7.10 -4.99 -16.43
C GLY A 246 8.21 -4.44 -17.34
N GLU A 247 8.57 -5.15 -18.41
CA GLU A 247 9.56 -4.67 -19.40
C GLU A 247 9.05 -3.45 -20.19
N PHE A 248 7.72 -3.27 -20.27
CA PHE A 248 7.07 -2.19 -21.00
C PHE A 248 6.60 -1.05 -20.08
N ILE A 249 6.98 -1.12 -18.79
CA ILE A 249 6.65 -0.12 -17.78
C ILE A 249 7.92 0.61 -17.38
N SER A 250 7.85 1.95 -17.37
CA SER A 250 8.88 2.78 -16.76
C SER A 250 8.26 3.76 -15.78
N ILE A 251 8.90 3.90 -14.61
CA ILE A 251 8.44 4.75 -13.52
C ILE A 251 9.50 5.80 -13.25
N GLU A 252 9.08 7.07 -13.21
CA GLU A 252 9.96 8.17 -12.88
C GLU A 252 10.13 8.33 -11.36
N SER A 253 11.37 8.58 -10.94
CA SER A 253 11.72 8.98 -9.58
C SER A 253 10.87 10.19 -9.14
N PRO A 254 10.41 10.26 -7.87
CA PRO A 254 10.85 9.50 -6.69
C PRO A 254 10.02 8.25 -6.40
N PHE A 255 9.23 7.77 -7.35
CA PHE A 255 8.51 6.51 -7.22
C PHE A 255 9.41 5.33 -7.58
N ARG A 256 9.15 4.18 -6.95
CA ARG A 256 9.76 2.89 -7.27
C ARG A 256 8.66 1.87 -7.52
N GLN A 257 8.90 0.95 -8.44
CA GLN A 257 8.02 -0.19 -8.64
C GLN A 257 8.12 -1.13 -7.44
N GLU A 258 6.99 -1.55 -6.91
CA GLU A 258 6.93 -2.53 -5.82
C GLU A 258 6.44 -3.89 -6.34
N ASN A 259 5.30 -3.89 -7.02
CA ASN A 259 4.65 -5.11 -7.49
C ASN A 259 3.89 -4.84 -8.80
N ILE A 260 3.64 -5.91 -9.54
CA ILE A 260 2.73 -5.91 -10.68
C ILE A 260 1.80 -7.10 -10.50
N GLU A 261 0.50 -6.87 -10.53
CA GLU A 261 -0.52 -7.89 -10.37
C GLU A 261 -1.41 -7.95 -11.61
N SER A 262 -1.68 -9.16 -12.07
CA SER A 262 -2.54 -9.40 -13.23
C SER A 262 -3.67 -10.33 -12.85
N ASP A 263 -4.88 -9.79 -12.84
CA ASP A 263 -6.11 -10.56 -12.65
C ASP A 263 -6.53 -11.23 -13.98
N THR A 264 -5.75 -12.22 -14.41
CA THR A 264 -6.12 -13.09 -15.56
C THR A 264 -7.16 -14.16 -15.21
N LEU A 265 -7.83 -14.01 -14.06
CA LEU A 265 -8.80 -14.97 -13.52
C LEU A 265 -10.26 -14.64 -13.85
N SER A 266 -10.53 -13.54 -14.56
CA SER A 266 -11.89 -13.21 -14.99
C SER A 266 -12.39 -14.17 -16.08
N ASN A 267 -13.71 -14.23 -16.28
CA ASN A 267 -14.34 -15.01 -17.36
C ASN A 267 -13.98 -14.48 -18.77
N GLU A 268 -13.13 -13.46 -18.85
CA GLU A 268 -12.77 -12.80 -20.08
C GLU A 268 -11.64 -13.51 -20.82
N VAL A 269 -11.66 -13.35 -22.14
CA VAL A 269 -10.68 -13.98 -23.03
C VAL A 269 -9.31 -13.32 -22.89
N PHE A 270 -9.31 -12.01 -22.63
CA PHE A 270 -8.12 -11.19 -22.46
C PHE A 270 -8.16 -10.48 -21.12
N PRO A 271 -7.00 -10.20 -20.51
CA PRO A 271 -6.95 -9.30 -19.37
C PRO A 271 -7.42 -7.90 -19.78
N GLU A 272 -8.27 -7.29 -18.95
CA GLU A 272 -8.69 -5.90 -19.17
C GLU A 272 -7.60 -4.93 -18.73
N GLU A 273 -7.13 -5.12 -17.49
CA GLU A 273 -6.21 -4.25 -16.79
C GLU A 273 -5.11 -5.06 -16.11
N ILE A 274 -3.93 -4.46 -15.99
CA ILE A 274 -2.84 -4.93 -15.13
C ILE A 274 -2.58 -3.85 -14.09
N SER A 275 -2.52 -4.27 -12.82
CA SER A 275 -2.26 -3.40 -11.70
C SER A 275 -0.75 -3.23 -11.50
N VAL A 276 -0.29 -1.99 -11.36
CA VAL A 276 1.10 -1.65 -11.05
C VAL A 276 1.13 -0.89 -9.74
N GLU A 277 1.76 -1.49 -8.73
CA GLU A 277 1.99 -0.88 -7.43
C GLU A 277 3.30 -0.09 -7.45
N VAL A 278 3.21 1.18 -7.07
CA VAL A 278 4.37 2.07 -6.96
C VAL A 278 4.41 2.70 -5.58
N ALA A 279 5.61 2.78 -5.00
CA ALA A 279 5.80 3.37 -3.70
C ALA A 279 6.75 4.57 -3.72
N THR A 280 6.55 5.48 -2.77
CA THR A 280 7.49 6.56 -2.47
C THR A 280 7.65 6.74 -0.95
N ASN A 281 8.58 7.59 -0.54
CA ASN A 281 8.75 7.97 0.85
C ASN A 281 8.56 9.49 0.95
N LEU A 282 7.88 9.92 2.00
CA LEU A 282 7.63 11.33 2.29
C LEU A 282 8.15 11.69 3.67
N ASP A 283 8.62 12.92 3.81
CA ASP A 283 9.00 13.51 5.08
C ASP A 283 8.75 15.02 5.08
N LEU A 284 9.14 15.71 6.15
CA LEU A 284 8.91 17.15 6.27
C LEU A 284 9.76 18.00 5.32
N GLU A 285 10.83 17.45 4.73
CA GLU A 285 11.65 18.09 3.70
C GLU A 285 11.09 17.78 2.30
N GLN A 286 10.80 16.51 2.02
CA GLN A 286 10.12 16.02 0.83
C GLN A 286 8.63 15.78 1.11
N GLN A 287 7.88 16.89 1.20
CA GLN A 287 6.46 16.87 1.55
C GLN A 287 5.54 16.35 0.44
N ALA A 288 6.03 16.34 -0.80
CA ALA A 288 5.30 15.85 -1.96
C ALA A 288 6.24 15.16 -2.93
N ALA A 289 5.71 14.11 -3.57
CA ALA A 289 6.33 13.34 -4.62
C ALA A 289 5.43 13.41 -5.87
N LYS A 290 6.04 13.69 -7.02
CA LYS A 290 5.38 13.69 -8.33
C LYS A 290 6.20 12.88 -9.30
N GLY A 291 5.54 12.09 -10.13
CA GLY A 291 6.19 11.27 -11.13
C GLY A 291 5.21 10.82 -12.20
N THR A 292 5.75 10.09 -13.16
CA THR A 292 4.99 9.56 -14.28
C THR A 292 5.26 8.06 -14.38
N LEU A 293 4.20 7.27 -14.46
CA LEU A 293 4.28 5.90 -14.98
C LEU A 293 4.02 5.96 -16.48
N LYS A 294 4.89 5.33 -17.26
CA LYS A 294 4.79 5.22 -18.71
C LYS A 294 4.61 3.76 -19.09
N PHE A 295 3.61 3.49 -19.89
CA PHE A 295 3.36 2.20 -20.50
C PHE A 295 3.62 2.29 -22.01
N GLU A 296 4.60 1.53 -22.49
CA GLU A 296 4.99 1.46 -23.90
C GLU A 296 4.00 0.59 -24.70
N LYS A 297 2.78 1.11 -24.88
CA LYS A 297 1.64 0.43 -25.47
C LYS A 297 1.90 -0.16 -26.86
N GLU A 298 2.52 0.62 -27.75
CA GLU A 298 2.85 0.16 -29.11
C GLU A 298 3.85 -1.00 -29.05
N ASN A 299 4.96 -0.86 -28.32
CA ASN A 299 5.97 -1.91 -28.15
C ASN A 299 5.38 -3.18 -27.52
N TYR A 300 4.47 -3.04 -26.55
CA TYR A 300 3.79 -4.18 -25.95
C TYR A 300 2.85 -4.88 -26.94
N THR A 301 2.16 -4.11 -27.79
CA THR A 301 1.30 -4.68 -28.84
C THR A 301 2.11 -5.43 -29.88
N GLU A 302 3.22 -4.84 -30.35
CA GLU A 302 4.16 -5.50 -31.26
C GLU A 302 4.73 -6.80 -30.66
N HIS A 303 5.07 -6.79 -29.37
CA HIS A 303 5.53 -8.00 -28.68
C HIS A 303 4.46 -9.11 -28.64
N ILE A 304 3.19 -8.75 -28.43
CA ILE A 304 2.08 -9.71 -28.48
C ILE A 304 1.92 -10.27 -29.89
N GLU A 305 2.03 -9.43 -30.93
CA GLU A 305 1.98 -9.87 -32.33
C GLU A 305 3.07 -10.89 -32.64
N GLU A 306 4.31 -10.61 -32.25
CA GLU A 306 5.45 -11.49 -32.48
C GLU A 306 5.28 -12.85 -31.77
N GLU A 307 4.87 -12.85 -30.50
CA GLU A 307 4.70 -14.07 -29.71
C GLU A 307 3.49 -14.91 -30.14
N THR A 308 2.53 -14.32 -30.85
CA THR A 308 1.32 -15.00 -31.33
C THR A 308 1.32 -15.34 -32.81
N ALA A 309 2.30 -14.86 -33.59
CA ALA A 309 2.46 -15.17 -35.00
C ALA A 309 2.53 -16.68 -35.29
N ASP A 310 3.15 -17.45 -34.40
CA ASP A 310 3.29 -18.91 -34.51
C ASP A 310 1.99 -19.71 -34.19
N LEU A 311 0.90 -19.01 -33.85
CA LEU A 311 -0.40 -19.64 -33.54
C LEU A 311 -1.31 -19.84 -34.76
N LEU A 312 -0.92 -19.26 -35.91
CA LEU A 312 -1.53 -19.44 -37.23
C LEU A 312 -1.23 -20.82 -37.81
#